data_AF-Q9JPE9-F1
#
_entry.id   AF-Q9JPE9-F1
#
_cell.length_a   1.000
_cell.length_b   1.000
_cell.length_c   1.000
_cell.angle_alpha   90.00
_cell.angle_beta   90.00
_cell.angle_gamma   90.00
#
_symmetry.space_group_name_H-M   'P 1'
#
loop_
_entity.id
_entity.type
_entity.pdbx_description
1 polymer ?
#
loop_
_entity_poly.entity_id
_entity_poly.type
_entity_poly.pdbx_seq_one_letter_code
_entity_poly.pdbx_strand_id
1 'polypeptide(L)'
;MMQQTNYSMRGVRVGMLSEETIQFFANEAAKFLVVDKRTRKKMDAFMEMLEEYGIVIDVVADSEWLVITNAMCHNGTILMPNSLYTRICNGEDEAIFIFFHELGHLLLGHKAMLHYSEVLPTKQEDSEWQADEFAKCILRNMGIKYVPEQLSLRF
;
A
#
# COMPACT_ATOMS: atom_id res chain seq x y z
N MET A 1 26.74 25.46 4.25
CA MET A 1 26.59 24.00 4.46
C MET A 1 25.11 23.71 4.39
N MET A 2 24.65 22.98 3.37
CA MET A 2 23.28 22.50 3.33
C MET A 2 23.13 21.46 4.43
N GLN A 3 22.23 21.70 5.39
CA GLN A 3 21.77 20.67 6.31
C GLN A 3 21.17 19.54 5.45
N GLN A 4 21.89 18.42 5.34
CA GLN A 4 21.26 17.17 4.92
C GLN A 4 20.25 16.84 6.01
N THR A 5 18.97 17.07 5.73
CA THR A 5 17.89 16.58 6.56
C THR A 5 17.96 15.06 6.52
N ASN A 6 18.38 14.46 7.63
CA ASN A 6 18.38 13.01 7.79
C ASN A 6 16.96 12.50 7.52
N TYR A 7 16.81 11.64 6.52
CA TYR A 7 15.53 11.01 6.25
C TYR A 7 15.18 10.05 7.40
N SER A 8 14.00 10.21 7.99
CA SER A 8 13.49 9.28 8.99
C SER A 8 12.63 8.23 8.30
N MET A 9 13.10 6.99 8.33
CA MET A 9 12.36 5.82 7.89
C MET A 9 11.07 5.68 8.70
N ARG A 10 9.97 5.30 8.03
CA ARG A 10 8.71 4.92 8.68
C ARG A 10 8.54 3.41 8.75
N GLY A 11 9.04 2.68 7.76
CA GLY A 11 8.98 1.22 7.71
C GLY A 11 10.35 0.58 7.60
N VAL A 12 10.34 -0.66 7.15
CA VAL A 12 11.57 -1.46 7.01
C VAL A 12 12.38 -0.99 5.81
N ARG A 13 13.70 -1.09 5.92
CA ARG A 13 14.59 -0.85 4.78
C ARG A 13 14.42 -1.98 3.75
N VAL A 14 14.08 -1.62 2.52
CA VAL A 14 13.91 -2.52 1.38
C VAL A 14 14.86 -2.11 0.24
N GLY A 15 14.86 -2.88 -0.85
CA GLY A 15 15.62 -2.53 -2.05
C GLY A 15 15.22 -1.15 -2.59
N MET A 16 16.20 -0.38 -3.03
CA MET A 16 15.97 0.98 -3.52
C MET A 16 15.10 0.97 -4.78
N LEU A 17 13.98 1.70 -4.77
CA LEU A 17 13.17 1.96 -5.96
C LEU A 17 13.01 3.48 -6.20
N SER A 18 13.20 3.90 -7.45
CA SER A 18 12.88 5.26 -7.88
C SER A 18 11.37 5.45 -8.03
N GLU A 19 10.91 6.70 -7.99
CA GLU A 19 9.50 7.00 -8.22
C GLU A 19 9.03 6.53 -9.60
N GLU A 20 9.85 6.72 -10.63
CA GLU A 20 9.57 6.23 -11.99
C GLU A 20 9.40 4.70 -12.04
N THR A 21 10.24 3.98 -11.28
CA THR A 21 10.16 2.52 -11.19
C THR A 21 8.88 2.07 -10.48
N ILE A 22 8.51 2.73 -9.38
CA ILE A 22 7.27 2.45 -8.65
C ILE A 22 6.06 2.74 -9.53
N GLN A 23 6.06 3.87 -10.25
CA GLN A 23 4.99 4.21 -11.19
C GLN A 23 4.89 3.22 -12.33
N PHE A 24 6.01 2.72 -12.85
CA PHE A 24 6.01 1.65 -13.84
C PHE A 24 5.31 0.39 -13.29
N PHE A 25 5.72 -0.10 -12.12
CA PHE A 25 5.10 -1.27 -11.51
C PHE A 25 3.62 -1.08 -11.20
N ALA A 26 3.22 0.07 -10.68
CA ALA A 26 1.82 0.39 -10.41
C ALA A 26 0.98 0.41 -11.69
N ASN A 27 1.50 0.95 -12.79
CA ASN A 27 0.79 0.95 -14.07
C ASN A 27 0.69 -0.45 -14.68
N GLU A 28 1.73 -1.27 -14.59
CA GLU A 28 1.67 -2.67 -15.05
C GLU A 28 0.70 -3.50 -14.19
N ALA A 29 0.71 -3.30 -12.87
CA ALA A 29 -0.27 -3.91 -11.98
C ALA A 29 -1.70 -3.47 -12.31
N ALA A 30 -1.94 -2.18 -12.54
CA ALA A 30 -3.25 -1.66 -12.92
C ALA A 30 -3.74 -2.26 -14.24
N LYS A 31 -2.86 -2.43 -15.24
CA LYS A 31 -3.22 -3.09 -16.51
C LYS A 31 -3.56 -4.56 -16.31
N PHE A 32 -2.71 -5.28 -15.57
CA PHE A 32 -2.86 -6.71 -15.32
C PHE A 32 -4.14 -7.02 -14.54
N LEU A 33 -4.41 -6.24 -13.48
CA LEU A 33 -5.60 -6.38 -12.63
C LEU A 33 -6.83 -5.63 -13.16
N VAL A 34 -6.73 -5.02 -14.36
CA VAL A 34 -7.80 -4.27 -15.02
C VAL A 34 -8.40 -3.18 -14.10
N VAL A 35 -7.53 -2.47 -13.38
CA VAL A 35 -7.91 -1.36 -12.49
C VAL A 35 -8.16 -0.10 -13.32
N ASP A 36 -9.41 0.38 -13.28
CA ASP A 36 -9.84 1.59 -13.95
C ASP A 36 -10.84 2.39 -13.08
N LYS A 37 -11.43 3.44 -13.66
CA LYS A 37 -12.40 4.31 -12.96
C LYS A 37 -13.65 3.58 -12.45
N ARG A 38 -14.00 2.43 -13.03
CA ARG A 38 -15.15 1.60 -12.65
C ARG A 38 -14.83 0.71 -11.46
N THR A 39 -13.56 0.34 -11.25
CA THR A 39 -13.10 -0.47 -10.12
C THR A 39 -13.53 0.13 -8.79
N ARG A 40 -13.52 1.47 -8.66
CA ARG A 40 -14.01 2.18 -7.47
C ARG A 40 -15.41 1.75 -7.02
N LYS A 41 -16.32 1.43 -7.95
CA LYS A 41 -17.71 1.04 -7.66
C LYS A 41 -17.89 -0.47 -7.49
N LYS A 42 -16.80 -1.23 -7.61
CA LYS A 42 -16.77 -2.69 -7.64
C LYS A 42 -15.61 -3.21 -6.81
N MET A 43 -15.28 -2.51 -5.71
CA MET A 43 -14.14 -2.86 -4.88
C MET A 43 -14.34 -4.21 -4.18
N ASP A 44 -15.58 -4.57 -3.87
CA ASP A 44 -15.99 -5.90 -3.42
C ASP A 44 -15.57 -6.99 -4.42
N ALA A 45 -16.06 -6.91 -5.66
CA ALA A 45 -15.75 -7.87 -6.71
C ALA A 45 -14.26 -7.83 -7.09
N PHE A 46 -13.62 -6.67 -7.00
CA PHE A 46 -12.19 -6.53 -7.22
C PHE A 46 -11.38 -7.28 -6.17
N MET A 47 -11.71 -7.10 -4.88
CA MET A 47 -11.05 -7.79 -3.77
C MET A 47 -11.25 -9.30 -3.83
N GLU A 48 -12.45 -9.78 -4.16
CA GLU A 48 -12.73 -11.20 -4.37
C GLU A 48 -11.90 -11.79 -5.53
N MET A 49 -11.80 -11.07 -6.64
CA MET A 49 -11.03 -11.51 -7.81
C MET A 49 -9.54 -11.68 -7.53
N LEU A 50 -8.97 -10.99 -6.54
CA LEU A 50 -7.56 -11.14 -6.16
C LEU A 50 -7.21 -12.53 -5.64
N GLU A 51 -8.19 -13.29 -5.14
CA GLU A 51 -8.00 -14.68 -4.70
C GLU A 51 -7.56 -15.58 -5.88
N GLU A 52 -8.00 -15.28 -7.10
CA GLU A 52 -7.58 -15.98 -8.33
C GLU A 52 -6.08 -15.84 -8.60
N TYR A 53 -5.44 -14.80 -8.04
CA TYR A 53 -4.00 -14.55 -8.10
C TYR A 53 -3.25 -14.96 -6.82
N GLY A 54 -3.92 -15.65 -5.89
CA GLY A 54 -3.35 -16.09 -4.62
C GLY A 54 -3.18 -14.97 -3.59
N ILE A 55 -3.89 -13.85 -3.75
CA ILE A 55 -3.93 -12.77 -2.77
C ILE A 55 -5.25 -12.85 -2.02
N VAL A 56 -5.20 -13.18 -0.74
CA VAL A 56 -6.38 -13.38 0.10
C VAL A 56 -6.70 -12.12 0.89
N ILE A 57 -7.97 -11.73 0.95
CA ILE A 57 -8.44 -10.65 1.82
C ILE A 57 -9.13 -11.29 3.02
N ASP A 58 -8.54 -11.13 4.21
CA ASP A 58 -9.08 -11.66 5.46
C ASP A 58 -9.71 -10.53 6.28
N VAL A 59 -11.03 -10.60 6.44
CA VAL A 59 -11.81 -9.57 7.13
C VAL A 59 -12.06 -10.01 8.57
N VAL A 60 -11.45 -9.29 9.49
CA VAL A 60 -11.52 -9.57 10.93
C VAL A 60 -12.61 -8.72 11.57
N ALA A 61 -13.31 -9.27 12.57
CA ALA A 61 -14.28 -8.49 13.34
C ALA A 61 -13.60 -7.30 14.03
N ASP A 62 -14.23 -6.12 13.99
CA ASP A 62 -13.66 -4.89 14.59
C ASP A 62 -13.31 -5.06 16.08
N SER A 63 -14.06 -5.89 16.81
CA SER A 63 -13.82 -6.20 18.23
C SER A 63 -12.57 -7.05 18.49
N GLU A 64 -12.10 -7.77 17.47
CA GLU A 64 -10.92 -8.65 17.52
C GLU A 64 -9.69 -7.97 16.92
N TRP A 65 -9.87 -6.80 16.28
CA TRP A 65 -8.78 -6.04 15.70
C TRP A 65 -7.92 -5.37 16.78
N LEU A 66 -6.67 -5.82 16.89
CA LEU A 66 -5.68 -5.13 17.70
C LEU A 66 -5.32 -3.83 16.95
N VAL A 67 -5.85 -2.69 17.41
CA VAL A 67 -5.81 -1.33 16.79
C VAL A 67 -4.40 -0.73 16.68
N ILE A 68 -3.44 -1.53 16.21
CA ILE A 68 -2.03 -1.21 16.09
C ILE A 68 -1.75 -0.69 14.66
N THR A 69 -2.55 -1.14 13.68
CA THR A 69 -2.47 -0.71 12.27
C THR A 69 -3.87 -0.60 11.65
N ASN A 70 -4.00 0.07 10.50
CA ASN A 70 -5.27 0.16 9.77
C ASN A 70 -5.57 -1.12 8.97
N ALA A 71 -4.53 -1.77 8.48
CA ALA A 71 -4.52 -3.07 7.81
C ALA A 71 -3.10 -3.66 7.94
N MET A 72 -2.92 -4.92 7.57
CA MET A 72 -1.58 -5.50 7.48
C MET A 72 -1.50 -6.53 6.37
N CYS A 73 -0.31 -6.69 5.80
CA CYS A 73 -0.03 -7.74 4.85
C CYS A 73 0.91 -8.82 5.40
N HIS A 74 0.51 -10.10 5.29
CA HIS A 74 1.33 -11.25 5.67
C HIS A 74 1.11 -12.44 4.72
N ASN A 75 2.19 -12.98 4.14
CA ASN A 75 2.18 -14.19 3.30
C ASN A 75 1.11 -14.21 2.19
N GLY A 76 0.95 -13.10 1.44
CA GLY A 76 -0.07 -13.01 0.39
C GLY A 76 -1.49 -12.75 0.92
N THR A 77 -1.67 -12.60 2.22
CA THR A 77 -2.95 -12.24 2.84
C THR A 77 -2.91 -10.78 3.28
N ILE A 78 -3.94 -10.01 2.92
CA ILE A 78 -4.20 -8.67 3.46
C ILE A 78 -5.27 -8.82 4.52
N LEU A 79 -4.92 -8.54 5.78
CA LEU A 79 -5.84 -8.55 6.91
C LEU A 79 -6.35 -7.14 7.16
N MET A 80 -7.66 -7.00 7.37
CA MET A 80 -8.27 -5.71 7.69
C MET A 80 -9.51 -5.85 8.58
N PRO A 81 -9.83 -4.83 9.37
CA PRO A 81 -11.07 -4.83 10.14
C PRO A 81 -12.30 -4.66 9.21
N ASN A 82 -13.44 -5.22 9.60
CA ASN A 82 -14.69 -5.15 8.84
C ASN A 82 -15.14 -3.70 8.54
N SER A 83 -14.88 -2.76 9.45
CA SER A 83 -15.13 -1.34 9.21
C SER A 83 -14.32 -0.79 8.03
N LEU A 84 -13.05 -1.16 7.89
CA LEU A 84 -12.22 -0.75 6.76
C LEU A 84 -12.71 -1.42 5.46
N TYR A 85 -13.00 -2.72 5.48
CA TYR A 85 -13.56 -3.43 4.33
C TYR A 85 -14.84 -2.74 3.82
N THR A 86 -15.76 -2.42 4.73
CA THR A 86 -17.01 -1.74 4.40
C THR A 86 -16.77 -0.36 3.77
N ARG A 87 -15.82 0.43 4.29
CA ARG A 87 -15.44 1.74 3.73
C ARG A 87 -14.83 1.60 2.33
N ILE A 88 -14.02 0.58 2.09
CA ILE A 88 -13.46 0.26 0.77
C ILE A 88 -14.60 -0.04 -0.22
N CYS A 89 -15.54 -0.92 0.15
CA CYS A 89 -16.69 -1.28 -0.69
C CYS A 89 -17.60 -0.09 -0.99
N ASN A 90 -17.72 0.85 -0.06
CA ASN A 90 -18.46 2.10 -0.25
C ASN A 90 -17.72 3.12 -1.14
N GLY A 91 -16.50 2.81 -1.58
CA GLY A 91 -15.74 3.65 -2.49
C GLY A 91 -15.12 4.88 -1.84
N GLU A 92 -14.82 4.81 -0.53
CA GLU A 92 -14.17 5.89 0.21
C GLU A 92 -12.69 6.01 -0.17
N ASP A 93 -12.26 7.22 -0.54
CA ASP A 93 -10.95 7.44 -1.16
C ASP A 93 -9.77 7.05 -0.25
N GLU A 94 -9.83 7.39 1.04
CA GLU A 94 -8.81 7.03 2.03
C GLU A 94 -8.74 5.51 2.25
N ALA A 95 -9.91 4.86 2.34
CA ALA A 95 -9.99 3.42 2.55
C ALA A 95 -9.42 2.64 1.34
N ILE A 96 -9.76 3.07 0.13
CA ILE A 96 -9.17 2.55 -1.11
C ILE A 96 -7.65 2.77 -1.14
N PHE A 97 -7.18 3.95 -0.69
CA PHE A 97 -5.75 4.23 -0.60
C PHE A 97 -5.02 3.27 0.35
N ILE A 98 -5.55 3.05 1.55
CA ILE A 98 -4.99 2.09 2.53
C ILE A 98 -4.92 0.69 1.91
N PHE A 99 -5.99 0.26 1.25
CA PHE A 99 -6.02 -1.03 0.59
C PHE A 99 -4.93 -1.20 -0.48
N PHE A 100 -4.78 -0.22 -1.39
CA PHE A 100 -3.74 -0.28 -2.41
C PHE A 100 -2.33 -0.07 -1.86
N HIS A 101 -2.19 0.54 -0.68
CA HIS A 101 -0.92 0.62 0.04
C HIS A 101 -0.48 -0.79 0.48
N GLU A 102 -1.35 -1.57 1.11
CA GLU A 102 -1.05 -2.96 1.50
C GLU A 102 -0.78 -3.85 0.28
N LEU A 103 -1.57 -3.69 -0.79
CA LEU A 103 -1.33 -4.40 -2.04
C LEU A 103 0.02 -4.00 -2.66
N GLY A 104 0.44 -2.74 -2.49
CA GLY A 104 1.76 -2.25 -2.89
C GLY A 104 2.90 -2.98 -2.21
N HIS A 105 2.79 -3.27 -0.91
CA HIS A 105 3.79 -4.08 -0.20
C HIS A 105 3.95 -5.48 -0.82
N LEU A 106 2.85 -6.12 -1.22
CA LEU A 106 2.88 -7.42 -1.90
C LEU A 106 3.50 -7.34 -3.28
N LEU A 107 2.99 -6.43 -4.13
CA LEU A 107 3.34 -6.40 -5.55
C LEU A 107 4.75 -5.83 -5.80
N LEU A 108 5.24 -4.94 -4.94
CA LEU A 108 6.64 -4.51 -4.94
C LEU A 108 7.58 -5.56 -4.34
N GLY A 109 7.04 -6.64 -3.76
CA GLY A 109 7.80 -7.75 -3.21
C GLY A 109 8.71 -7.31 -2.07
N HIS A 110 8.23 -6.40 -1.22
CA HIS A 110 9.02 -5.86 -0.11
C HIS A 110 9.55 -7.00 0.76
N LYS A 111 10.87 -7.07 0.85
CA LYS A 111 11.61 -7.97 1.73
C LYS A 111 12.53 -7.11 2.56
N ALA A 112 12.44 -7.23 3.88
CA ALA A 112 13.34 -6.52 4.78
C ALA A 112 14.79 -6.87 4.42
N MET A 113 15.54 -5.88 3.98
CA MET A 113 16.97 -6.01 3.69
C MET A 113 17.73 -5.53 4.92
N LEU A 114 18.19 -6.45 5.76
CA LEU A 114 19.13 -6.10 6.83
C LEU A 114 20.15 -7.20 7.07
N HIS A 115 21.42 -6.88 6.81
CA HIS A 115 22.50 -7.06 7.77
C HIS A 115 23.48 -5.88 7.63
N TYR A 116 23.63 -5.09 8.70
CA TYR A 116 24.73 -4.12 8.95
C TYR A 116 25.13 -3.19 7.78
N SER A 117 24.46 -2.04 7.63
CA SER A 117 24.90 -0.98 6.70
C SER A 117 25.30 0.26 7.48
N GLU A 118 26.51 0.78 7.23
CA GLU A 118 26.99 2.05 7.78
C GLU A 118 26.44 3.26 7.00
N VAL A 119 25.67 3.03 5.94
CA VAL A 119 25.08 4.07 5.10
C VAL A 119 23.67 4.38 5.58
N LEU A 120 23.44 5.67 5.84
CA LEU A 120 22.12 6.20 6.22
C LEU A 120 21.07 5.79 5.16
N PRO A 121 19.86 5.39 5.60
CA PRO A 121 18.80 5.01 4.69
C PRO A 121 18.28 6.24 3.94
N THR A 122 17.83 6.00 2.72
CA THR A 122 17.17 7.01 1.88
C THR A 122 15.68 6.75 1.78
N LYS A 123 14.92 7.78 1.40
CA LYS A 123 13.48 7.68 1.11
C LYS A 123 13.13 6.56 0.14
N GLN A 124 14.00 6.34 -0.84
CA GLN A 124 13.81 5.31 -1.86
C GLN A 124 14.02 3.90 -1.33
N GLU A 125 14.48 3.73 -0.08
CA GLU A 125 14.62 2.44 0.58
C GLU A 125 13.55 2.22 1.66
N ASP A 126 12.63 3.17 1.87
CA ASP A 126 11.52 3.07 2.85
C ASP A 126 10.32 2.34 2.25
N SER A 127 9.98 1.17 2.81
CA SER A 127 8.82 0.38 2.40
C SER A 127 7.52 1.18 2.41
N GLU A 128 7.33 2.05 3.40
CA GLU A 128 6.09 2.84 3.51
C GLU A 128 6.02 3.90 2.43
N TRP A 129 7.17 4.49 2.09
CA TRP A 129 7.18 5.49 1.02
C TRP A 129 6.93 4.84 -0.33
N GLN A 130 7.56 3.69 -0.60
CA GLN A 130 7.33 2.98 -1.85
C GLN A 130 5.85 2.54 -2.00
N ALA A 131 5.22 2.03 -0.94
CA ALA A 131 3.82 1.65 -0.93
C ALA A 131 2.87 2.85 -1.12
N ASP A 132 3.16 3.99 -0.48
CA ASP A 132 2.38 5.22 -0.67
C ASP A 132 2.42 5.69 -2.14
N GLU A 133 3.59 5.70 -2.78
CA GLU A 133 3.70 6.10 -4.20
C GLU A 133 3.01 5.11 -5.14
N PHE A 134 3.07 3.81 -4.83
CA PHE A 134 2.34 2.79 -5.56
C PHE A 134 0.83 3.07 -5.50
N ALA A 135 0.27 3.24 -4.30
CA ALA A 135 -1.14 3.49 -4.10
C ALA A 135 -1.59 4.80 -4.76
N LYS A 136 -0.82 5.89 -4.63
CA LYS A 136 -1.10 7.16 -5.32
C LYS A 136 -1.20 6.98 -6.83
N CYS A 137 -0.31 6.17 -7.43
CA CYS A 137 -0.33 5.90 -8.86
C CYS A 137 -1.61 5.15 -9.27
N ILE A 138 -2.02 4.13 -8.51
CA ILE A 138 -3.27 3.40 -8.75
C ILE A 138 -4.49 4.32 -8.63
N LEU A 139 -4.57 5.16 -7.59
CA LEU A 139 -5.67 6.12 -7.41
C LEU A 139 -5.82 7.05 -8.61
N ARG A 140 -4.71 7.53 -9.20
CA ARG A 140 -4.73 8.34 -10.43
C ARG A 140 -5.36 7.55 -11.60
N ASN A 141 -5.04 6.26 -11.74
CA ASN A 141 -5.62 5.39 -12.77
C ASN A 141 -7.13 5.17 -12.56
N MET A 142 -7.58 5.14 -11.30
CA MET A 142 -9.00 5.12 -10.92
C MET A 142 -9.70 6.48 -11.07
N GLY A 143 -8.96 7.54 -11.42
CA GLY A 143 -9.49 8.90 -11.51
C GLY A 143 -9.85 9.53 -10.16
N ILE A 144 -9.29 9.02 -9.07
CA ILE A 144 -9.49 9.53 -7.71
C ILE A 144 -8.50 10.68 -7.46
N LYS A 145 -9.02 11.83 -7.04
CA LYS A 145 -8.23 13.03 -6.69
C LYS A 145 -8.10 13.16 -5.18
N TYR A 146 -7.57 12.13 -4.55
CA TYR A 146 -7.27 12.12 -3.12
C TYR A 146 -5.79 12.41 -2.93
N VAL A 147 -5.51 13.37 -2.06
CA VAL A 147 -4.14 13.68 -1.62
C VAL A 147 -4.02 13.11 -0.21
N PRO A 148 -3.48 11.88 -0.07
CA PRO A 148 -3.28 11.31 1.26
C PRO A 148 -2.31 12.20 2.03
N GLU A 149 -2.64 12.49 3.30
CA GLU A 149 -1.58 12.75 4.26
C GLU A 149 -0.72 11.48 4.31
N GLN A 150 0.60 11.64 4.26
CA GLN A 150 1.52 10.51 4.27
C GLN A 150 1.26 9.65 5.52
N LEU A 151 0.88 8.38 5.34
CA LEU A 151 0.47 7.51 6.46
C LEU A 151 1.61 7.38 7.47
N SER A 152 1.33 7.64 8.74
CA SER A 152 2.31 7.46 9.80
C SER A 152 1.77 6.51 10.85
N LEU A 153 2.66 5.70 11.43
CA LEU A 153 2.38 5.06 12.70
C LEU A 153 2.15 6.18 13.72
N ARG A 154 0.89 6.39 14.11
CA ARG A 154 0.54 7.28 15.20
C ARG A 154 0.74 6.49 16.49
N PHE A 155 1.85 6.75 17.18
CA PHE A 155 2.07 6.28 18.55
C PHE A 155 1.32 7.16 19.55
#